data_AF-A0A956PKS7-F1
#
_entry.id   AF-A0A956PKS7-F1
#
_cell.length_a   1.000
_cell.length_b   1.000
_cell.length_c   1.000
_cell.angle_alpha   90.00
_cell.angle_beta   90.00
_cell.angle_gamma   90.00
#
_symmetry.space_group_name_H-M   'P 1'
#
loop_
_entity.id
_entity.type
_entity.pdbx_description
1 polymer ?
#
loop_
_entity_poly.entity_id
_entity_poly.type
_entity_poly.pdbx_seq_one_letter_code
_entity_poly.pdbx_strand_id
1 'polypeptide(L)'
;MKIHKFPVLVWRDVADFYTASLVDTEGAVEILVPVVSYARTSRDAVSQIKQYINWHYGKNPWAEAPTVTSSKMVSYKVKVRPEFQLNGRVFPYERNLTLNVTVVDCTHSNGMKSAAIPRMGIEFFYTQGQLRDLVRHYVQRRVSGQPPKVVSRFLPPEEIFLETVTAKSPRDSKPTEQTACVASLARVAEPMGTKTFKSRFSRPFGRDHSVVELVKRLSGQGSNVLLVGERGSGKTSVLLEAIRKVERQDKSTERTHSRRFWQTRGARIIAGMRYLGEWEERLEQVIEEVSDIQGVLCFESLQEILQTGGRGPEDSIAAFLLPYVERGELLLIAEATPEELDRCRRLLPEFVDLFAIMPLPEFTTPEAHAVLAEVLNQLNKKHRVEADPAIVGECYRLHKRFMPYQSFPGRASSFLFQLFEKLSKQGVVPTRHDVVDKFSSESGLPANLLRDEEPFPASEILEFFSSRVIGQEQA
;
A
#
# COMPACT_ATOMS: atom_id res chain seq x y z
N MET A 1 -26.96 -8.12 12.82
CA MET A 1 -25.62 -7.82 13.36
C MET A 1 -25.06 -9.15 13.80
N LYS A 2 -23.93 -9.58 13.23
CA LYS A 2 -23.24 -10.78 13.72
C LYS A 2 -22.43 -10.37 14.96
N ILE A 3 -22.52 -11.18 16.01
CA ILE A 3 -21.76 -10.97 17.26
C ILE A 3 -20.57 -11.91 17.21
N HIS A 4 -19.37 -11.35 17.14
CA HIS A 4 -18.12 -12.10 17.16
C HIS A 4 -17.60 -12.20 18.59
N LYS A 5 -17.04 -13.36 18.95
CA LYS A 5 -16.51 -13.65 20.28
C LYS A 5 -14.99 -13.79 20.18
N PHE A 6 -14.27 -13.09 21.04
CA PHE A 6 -12.82 -13.05 21.07
C PHE A 6 -12.31 -13.54 22.43
N PRO A 7 -11.49 -14.59 22.47
CA PRO A 7 -10.84 -15.02 23.70
C PRO A 7 -9.74 -14.04 24.10
N VAL A 8 -9.80 -13.58 25.34
CA VAL A 8 -8.83 -12.65 25.94
C VAL A 8 -8.30 -13.27 27.22
N LEU A 9 -6.99 -13.48 27.28
CA LEU A 9 -6.32 -13.96 28.48
C LEU A 9 -5.96 -12.76 29.35
N VAL A 10 -6.40 -12.77 30.61
CA VAL A 10 -6.14 -11.70 31.58
C VAL A 10 -5.31 -12.26 32.73
N TRP A 11 -4.26 -11.55 33.13
CA TRP A 11 -3.46 -11.91 34.30
C TRP A 11 -3.01 -10.68 35.09
N ARG A 12 -2.77 -10.90 36.39
CA ARG A 12 -2.16 -9.89 37.27
C ARG A 12 -0.64 -9.97 37.17
N ASP A 13 -0.02 -8.82 36.92
CA ASP A 13 1.43 -8.67 36.87
C ASP A 13 2.00 -8.34 38.26
N VAL A 14 3.32 -8.46 38.39
CA VAL A 14 4.06 -8.26 39.66
C VAL A 14 3.92 -6.82 40.20
N ALA A 15 3.58 -5.86 39.34
CA ALA A 15 3.39 -4.45 39.70
C ALA A 15 1.93 -4.12 40.14
N ASP A 16 1.09 -5.11 40.40
CA ASP A 16 -0.35 -4.94 40.74
C ASP A 16 -1.21 -4.32 39.63
N PHE A 17 -0.81 -4.51 38.39
CA PHE A 17 -1.62 -4.16 37.22
C PHE A 17 -2.12 -5.43 36.52
N TYR A 18 -3.23 -5.29 35.80
CA TYR A 18 -3.79 -6.33 34.96
C TYR A 18 -3.35 -6.12 33.52
N THR A 19 -2.80 -7.18 32.93
CA THR A 19 -2.51 -7.25 31.51
C THR A 19 -3.54 -8.15 30.85
N ALA A 20 -4.10 -7.69 29.74
CA ALA A 20 -4.98 -8.51 28.92
C ALA A 20 -4.38 -8.66 27.53
N SER A 21 -4.44 -9.87 26.96
CA SER A 21 -3.94 -10.17 25.63
C SER A 21 -4.99 -10.90 24.83
N LEU A 22 -5.19 -10.46 23.59
CA LEU A 22 -5.96 -11.22 22.61
C LEU A 22 -5.23 -12.52 22.27
N VAL A 23 -5.99 -13.60 22.08
CA VAL A 23 -5.47 -14.97 21.85
C VAL A 23 -5.48 -15.38 20.36
N ASP A 24 -6.25 -14.68 19.52
CA ASP A 24 -6.36 -14.97 18.08
C ASP A 24 -5.82 -13.77 17.29
N THR A 25 -4.60 -13.88 16.76
CA THR A 25 -3.97 -12.84 15.95
C THR A 25 -4.02 -13.11 14.44
N GLU A 26 -4.30 -14.33 14.00
CA GLU A 26 -4.24 -14.68 12.58
C GLU A 26 -5.54 -14.38 11.80
N GLY A 27 -6.70 -14.31 12.46
CA GLY A 27 -7.99 -14.22 11.74
C GLY A 27 -8.71 -12.87 11.76
N ALA A 28 -8.39 -11.94 12.65
CA ALA A 28 -9.25 -10.76 12.86
C ALA A 28 -8.55 -9.42 12.68
N VAL A 29 -7.22 -9.40 12.72
CA VAL A 29 -6.43 -8.21 12.89
C VAL A 29 -5.07 -8.44 12.20
N GLU A 30 -4.92 -8.02 10.94
CA GLU A 30 -3.61 -7.98 10.24
C GLU A 30 -2.68 -6.97 10.94
N ILE A 31 -2.16 -7.30 12.11
CA ILE A 31 -1.25 -6.43 12.84
C ILE A 31 -0.01 -7.20 13.21
N LEU A 32 1.12 -6.62 12.82
CA LEU A 32 2.49 -7.05 13.12
C LEU A 32 2.84 -7.05 14.62
N VAL A 33 1.86 -6.79 15.50
CA VAL A 33 2.03 -6.54 16.94
C VAL A 33 0.86 -7.17 17.71
N PRO A 34 1.11 -7.96 18.77
CA PRO A 34 0.05 -8.55 19.58
C PRO A 34 -0.79 -7.46 20.24
N VAL A 35 -2.12 -7.61 20.18
CA VAL A 35 -3.07 -6.69 20.83
C VAL A 35 -3.07 -6.96 22.33
N VAL A 36 -2.38 -6.09 23.07
CA VAL A 36 -2.22 -6.17 24.53
C VAL A 36 -2.69 -4.85 25.15
N SER A 37 -3.37 -4.93 26.28
CA SER A 37 -3.73 -3.78 27.11
C SER A 37 -3.19 -3.93 28.53
N TYR A 38 -3.04 -2.79 29.21
CA TYR A 38 -2.50 -2.72 30.56
C TYR A 38 -3.29 -1.70 31.38
N ALA A 39 -3.84 -2.12 32.53
CA ALA A 39 -4.66 -1.26 33.38
C ALA A 39 -4.57 -1.65 34.86
N ARG A 40 -5.02 -0.75 35.75
CA ARG A 40 -5.05 -1.01 37.21
C ARG A 40 -6.11 -2.02 37.63
N THR A 41 -7.16 -2.19 36.82
CA THR A 41 -8.23 -3.16 37.09
C THR A 41 -8.38 -4.10 35.91
N SER A 42 -8.80 -5.34 36.17
CA SER A 42 -9.06 -6.34 35.13
C SER A 42 -10.13 -5.88 34.14
N ARG A 43 -11.19 -5.22 34.65
CA ARG A 43 -12.29 -4.69 33.83
C ARG A 43 -11.82 -3.63 32.85
N ASP A 44 -10.93 -2.73 33.28
CA ASP A 44 -10.41 -1.67 32.40
C ASP A 44 -9.50 -2.24 31.31
N ALA A 45 -8.66 -3.22 31.64
CA ALA A 45 -7.80 -3.89 30.66
C ALA A 45 -8.64 -4.56 29.56
N VAL A 46 -9.69 -5.28 29.94
CA VAL A 46 -10.62 -5.92 29.00
C VAL A 46 -11.44 -4.90 28.21
N SER A 47 -11.85 -3.80 28.86
CA SER A 47 -12.58 -2.71 28.22
C SER A 47 -11.75 -2.05 27.11
N GLN A 48 -10.45 -1.82 27.32
CA GLN A 48 -9.55 -1.27 26.31
C GLN A 48 -9.46 -2.19 25.07
N ILE A 49 -9.33 -3.51 25.27
CA ILE A 49 -9.34 -4.49 24.17
C ILE A 49 -10.68 -4.46 23.44
N LYS A 50 -11.80 -4.40 24.18
CA LYS A 50 -13.13 -4.30 23.59
C LYS A 50 -13.32 -3.04 22.77
N GLN A 51 -12.84 -1.89 23.24
CA GLN A 51 -12.88 -0.63 22.50
C GLN A 51 -12.06 -0.72 21.22
N TYR A 52 -10.86 -1.29 21.33
CA TYR A 52 -9.97 -1.51 20.21
C TYR A 52 -10.60 -2.40 19.12
N ILE A 53 -11.15 -3.56 19.49
CA ILE A 53 -11.81 -4.47 18.54
C ILE A 53 -13.02 -3.79 17.90
N ASN A 54 -13.86 -3.11 18.67
CA ASN A 54 -15.02 -2.41 18.10
C ASN A 54 -14.61 -1.27 17.16
N TRP A 55 -13.55 -0.53 17.48
CA TRP A 55 -12.98 0.49 16.59
C TRP A 55 -12.45 -0.14 15.30
N HIS A 56 -11.75 -1.28 15.39
CA HIS A 56 -11.20 -2.01 14.24
C HIS A 56 -12.32 -2.45 13.28
N TYR A 57 -13.34 -3.15 13.78
CA TYR A 57 -14.49 -3.58 12.96
C TYR A 57 -15.37 -2.40 12.49
N GLY A 58 -15.37 -1.28 13.22
CA GLY A 58 -16.04 -0.06 12.79
C GLY A 58 -15.34 0.63 11.61
N LYS A 59 -13.99 0.64 11.60
CA LYS A 59 -13.17 1.20 10.51
C LYS A 59 -13.04 0.25 9.32
N ASN A 60 -12.99 -1.04 9.57
CA ASN A 60 -12.82 -2.10 8.58
C ASN A 60 -14.04 -3.04 8.61
N PRO A 61 -15.18 -2.68 8.00
CA PRO A 61 -16.36 -3.54 7.95
C PRO A 61 -16.14 -4.88 7.23
N TRP A 62 -15.06 -4.97 6.46
CA TRP A 62 -14.61 -6.16 5.74
C TRP A 62 -13.62 -7.02 6.54
N ALA A 63 -13.31 -6.67 7.80
CA ALA A 63 -12.44 -7.49 8.65
C ALA A 63 -13.06 -8.88 8.83
N GLU A 64 -12.24 -9.92 8.65
CA GLU A 64 -12.66 -11.31 8.76
C GLU A 64 -13.19 -11.62 10.17
N ALA A 65 -14.10 -12.60 10.25
CA ALA A 65 -14.57 -13.07 11.54
C ALA A 65 -13.45 -13.82 12.26
N PRO A 66 -13.37 -13.75 13.61
CA PRO A 66 -12.44 -14.60 14.35
C PRO A 66 -12.68 -16.05 13.98
N THR A 67 -11.58 -16.76 13.71
CA THR A 67 -11.64 -18.16 13.30
C THR A 67 -11.89 -19.06 14.51
N VAL A 68 -11.49 -18.63 15.71
CA VAL A 68 -11.69 -19.38 16.95
C VAL A 68 -13.16 -19.44 17.35
N THR A 69 -13.71 -20.66 17.39
CA THR A 69 -15.10 -20.94 17.76
C THR A 69 -15.24 -21.30 19.24
N SER A 70 -14.24 -21.98 19.80
CA SER A 70 -14.19 -22.30 21.23
C SER A 70 -12.78 -22.22 21.77
N SER A 71 -12.65 -21.84 23.04
CA SER A 71 -11.38 -21.66 23.73
C SER A 71 -11.47 -22.20 25.16
N LYS A 72 -10.46 -22.96 25.60
CA LYS A 72 -10.37 -23.51 26.96
C LYS A 72 -8.99 -23.23 27.54
N MET A 73 -8.93 -22.91 28.83
CA MET A 73 -7.66 -22.73 29.55
C MET A 73 -7.19 -24.07 30.12
N VAL A 74 -5.93 -24.43 29.88
CA VAL A 74 -5.27 -25.63 30.40
C VAL A 74 -3.88 -25.27 30.92
N SER A 75 -3.48 -25.79 32.07
CA SER A 75 -2.16 -25.52 32.66
C SER A 75 -1.24 -26.74 32.56
N TYR A 76 0.00 -26.54 32.13
CA TYR A 76 1.01 -27.58 32.02
C TYR A 76 2.24 -27.28 32.90
N LYS A 77 2.75 -28.32 33.58
CA LYS A 77 4.01 -28.25 34.32
C LYS A 77 5.17 -28.58 33.39
N VAL A 78 6.06 -27.61 33.16
CA VAL A 78 7.24 -27.75 32.30
C VAL A 78 8.49 -27.58 33.13
N LYS A 79 9.35 -28.61 33.15
CA LYS A 79 10.68 -28.51 33.76
C LYS A 79 11.62 -27.81 32.78
N VAL A 80 12.22 -26.72 33.23
CA VAL A 80 13.20 -25.92 32.48
C VAL A 80 14.48 -25.80 33.29
N ARG A 81 15.61 -25.69 32.59
CA ARG A 81 16.92 -25.44 33.21
C ARG A 81 17.43 -24.10 32.70
N PRO A 82 17.38 -23.03 33.51
CA PRO A 82 17.89 -21.72 33.12
C PRO A 82 19.40 -21.77 32.88
N GLU A 83 19.90 -20.88 32.03
CA GLU A 83 21.32 -20.78 31.67
C GLU A 83 21.76 -19.33 31.74
N PHE A 84 22.93 -19.02 32.28
CA PHE A 84 23.49 -17.67 32.25
C PHE A 84 24.73 -17.61 31.36
N GLN A 85 24.86 -16.53 30.59
CA GLN A 85 26.02 -16.27 29.76
C GLN A 85 26.94 -15.28 30.46
N LEU A 86 28.21 -15.66 30.63
CA LEU A 86 29.27 -14.79 31.13
C LEU A 86 30.47 -14.93 30.20
N ASN A 87 30.93 -13.82 29.60
CA ASN A 87 32.08 -13.78 28.69
C ASN A 87 32.03 -14.83 27.55
N GLY A 88 30.85 -15.03 26.94
CA GLY A 88 30.68 -15.98 25.83
C GLY A 88 30.62 -17.46 26.22
N ARG A 89 30.68 -17.80 27.52
CA ARG A 89 30.47 -19.16 28.03
C ARG A 89 29.08 -19.29 28.65
N VAL A 90 28.40 -20.40 28.34
CA VAL A 90 27.08 -20.74 28.88
C VAL A 90 27.25 -21.58 30.14
N PHE A 91 26.72 -21.11 31.26
CA PHE A 91 26.72 -21.82 32.52
C PHE A 91 25.28 -22.23 32.86
N PRO A 92 24.97 -23.54 32.90
CA PRO A 92 23.66 -24.00 33.29
C PRO A 92 23.45 -23.81 34.79
N TYR A 93 22.26 -23.40 35.19
CA TYR A 93 21.89 -23.34 36.60
C TYR A 93 21.86 -24.75 37.21
N GLU A 94 22.26 -24.88 38.47
CA GLU A 94 22.42 -26.19 39.14
C GLU A 94 21.08 -26.91 39.37
N ARG A 95 19.97 -26.16 39.47
CA ARG A 95 18.64 -26.71 39.77
C ARG A 95 17.67 -26.54 38.60
N ASN A 96 16.81 -27.55 38.41
CA ASN A 96 15.69 -27.45 37.47
C ASN A 96 14.57 -26.59 38.09
N LEU A 97 14.04 -25.65 37.32
CA LEU A 97 12.86 -24.87 37.67
C LEU A 97 11.62 -25.52 37.03
N THR A 98 10.50 -25.59 37.75
CA THR A 98 9.23 -26.05 37.17
C THR A 98 8.34 -24.84 36.91
N LEU A 99 8.07 -24.55 35.64
CA LEU A 99 7.14 -23.50 35.23
C LEU A 99 5.74 -24.09 35.06
N ASN A 100 4.75 -23.48 35.71
CA ASN A 100 3.34 -23.76 35.47
C ASN A 100 2.87 -22.81 34.37
N VAL A 101 2.81 -23.31 33.13
CA VAL A 101 2.48 -22.52 31.96
C VAL A 101 1.01 -22.69 31.62
N THR A 102 0.29 -21.57 31.58
CA THR A 102 -1.11 -21.50 31.16
C THR A 102 -1.19 -21.41 29.64
N VAL A 103 -1.94 -22.32 29.05
CA VAL A 103 -2.15 -22.46 27.61
C VAL A 103 -3.63 -22.29 27.32
N VAL A 104 -3.96 -21.56 26.26
CA VAL A 104 -5.32 -21.46 25.74
C VAL A 104 -5.42 -22.40 24.54
N ASP A 105 -6.18 -23.49 24.70
CA ASP A 105 -6.54 -24.44 23.65
C ASP A 105 -7.72 -23.88 22.86
N CYS A 106 -7.53 -23.66 21.56
CA CYS A 106 -8.45 -23.03 20.65
C CYS A 106 -8.86 -24.00 19.54
N THR A 107 -10.17 -24.04 19.25
CA THR A 107 -10.72 -24.79 18.10
C THR A 107 -11.27 -23.80 17.08
N HIS A 108 -10.77 -23.89 15.85
CA HIS A 108 -11.16 -23.01 14.75
C HIS A 108 -12.38 -23.54 14.00
N SER A 109 -13.04 -22.67 13.23
CA SER A 109 -14.22 -22.98 12.42
C SER A 109 -13.99 -24.05 11.36
N ASN A 110 -12.76 -24.16 10.84
CA ASN A 110 -12.33 -25.19 9.89
C ASN A 110 -11.95 -26.54 10.55
N GLY A 111 -12.12 -26.67 11.88
CA GLY A 111 -11.79 -27.87 12.64
C GLY A 111 -10.31 -27.98 13.05
N MET A 112 -9.44 -27.04 12.65
CA MET A 112 -8.06 -26.98 13.12
C MET A 112 -7.99 -26.64 14.61
N LYS A 113 -6.98 -27.17 15.29
CA LYS A 113 -6.69 -26.84 16.69
C LYS A 113 -5.42 -26.02 16.78
N SER A 114 -5.46 -24.97 17.59
CA SER A 114 -4.31 -24.14 17.92
C SER A 114 -4.17 -23.98 19.42
N ALA A 115 -2.96 -23.68 19.85
CA ALA A 115 -2.65 -23.42 21.24
C ALA A 115 -1.85 -22.12 21.34
N ALA A 116 -2.29 -21.25 22.24
CA ALA A 116 -1.64 -19.98 22.50
C ALA A 116 -1.10 -19.93 23.93
N ILE A 117 0.09 -19.35 24.07
CA ILE A 117 0.75 -19.01 25.33
C ILE A 117 1.06 -17.51 25.30
N PRO A 118 0.05 -16.63 25.51
CA PRO A 118 0.22 -15.19 25.30
C PRO A 118 1.35 -14.57 26.12
N ARG A 119 1.55 -15.03 27.36
CA ARG A 119 2.64 -14.55 28.24
C ARG A 119 4.05 -14.83 27.68
N MET A 120 4.19 -15.78 26.76
CA MET A 120 5.45 -16.11 26.10
C MET A 120 5.51 -15.66 24.63
N GLY A 121 4.39 -15.16 24.09
CA GLY A 121 4.25 -14.81 22.67
C GLY A 121 4.37 -16.03 21.75
N ILE A 122 3.83 -17.17 22.16
CA ILE A 122 3.92 -18.43 21.41
C ILE A 122 2.51 -18.83 20.98
N GLU A 123 2.32 -19.03 19.69
CA GLU A 123 1.08 -19.57 19.09
C GLU A 123 1.48 -20.66 18.09
N PHE A 124 0.77 -21.79 18.08
CA PHE A 124 1.04 -22.89 17.15
C PHE A 124 -0.20 -23.76 16.91
N PHE A 125 -0.25 -24.36 15.71
CA PHE A 125 -1.24 -25.38 15.37
C PHE A 125 -0.75 -26.78 15.77
N TYR A 126 -1.70 -27.66 16.09
CA TYR A 126 -1.37 -29.04 16.45
C TYR A 126 -2.48 -30.03 16.07
N THR A 127 -2.10 -31.30 15.95
CA THR A 127 -3.02 -32.42 15.73
C THR A 127 -3.36 -33.08 17.07
N GLN A 128 -4.52 -33.76 17.16
CA GLN A 128 -4.98 -34.38 18.40
C GLN A 128 -3.89 -35.25 19.07
N GLY A 129 -3.74 -35.09 20.40
CA GLY A 129 -2.80 -35.86 21.21
C GLY A 129 -1.41 -35.24 21.39
N GLN A 130 -0.99 -34.29 20.56
CA GLN A 130 0.38 -33.73 20.59
C GLN A 130 0.57 -32.48 21.47
N LEU A 131 -0.53 -31.91 22.00
CA LEU A 131 -0.50 -30.61 22.68
C LEU A 131 0.53 -30.54 23.82
N ARG A 132 0.57 -31.54 24.70
CA ARG A 132 1.44 -31.55 25.87
C ARG A 132 2.93 -31.51 25.49
N ASP A 133 3.31 -32.27 24.48
CA ASP A 133 4.71 -32.39 24.06
C ASP A 133 5.16 -31.15 23.29
N LEU A 134 4.28 -30.59 22.45
CA LEU A 134 4.54 -29.33 21.76
C LEU A 134 4.67 -28.15 22.73
N VAL A 135 3.77 -28.04 23.72
CA VAL A 135 3.89 -27.03 24.78
C VAL A 135 5.23 -27.16 25.49
N ARG A 136 5.65 -28.38 25.86
CA ARG A 136 6.96 -28.61 26.48
C ARG A 136 8.09 -28.15 25.56
N HIS A 137 8.06 -28.54 24.29
CA HIS A 137 9.08 -28.18 23.31
C HIS A 137 9.21 -26.67 23.13
N TYR A 138 8.11 -25.97 22.85
CA TYR A 138 8.13 -24.52 22.61
C TYR A 138 8.51 -23.72 23.86
N VAL A 139 8.01 -24.10 25.03
CA VAL A 139 8.40 -23.45 26.30
C VAL A 139 9.89 -23.65 26.59
N GLN A 140 10.41 -24.88 26.42
CA GLN A 140 11.83 -25.15 26.63
C GLN A 140 12.69 -24.37 25.64
N ARG A 141 12.31 -24.32 24.36
CA ARG A 141 13.02 -23.53 23.34
C ARG A 141 13.01 -22.04 23.64
N ARG A 142 11.91 -21.49 24.17
CA ARG A 142 11.79 -20.07 24.52
C ARG A 142 12.65 -19.69 25.74
N VAL A 143 12.81 -20.61 26.67
CA VAL A 143 13.53 -20.43 27.94
C VAL A 143 15.01 -20.85 27.84
N SER A 144 15.38 -21.69 26.87
CA SER A 144 16.77 -22.10 26.63
C SER A 144 17.65 -20.90 26.29
N GLY A 145 18.86 -20.87 26.87
CA GLY A 145 19.77 -19.73 26.74
C GLY A 145 19.35 -18.45 27.46
N GLN A 146 18.24 -18.44 28.21
CA GLN A 146 17.78 -17.25 28.94
C GLN A 146 18.26 -17.26 30.40
N PRO A 147 18.76 -16.11 30.91
CA PRO A 147 19.22 -16.00 32.29
C PRO A 147 18.05 -16.15 33.28
N PRO A 148 18.30 -16.62 34.51
CA PRO A 148 17.25 -16.82 35.52
C PRO A 148 16.32 -15.61 35.72
N LYS A 149 16.84 -14.38 35.59
CA LYS A 149 16.08 -13.12 35.67
C LYS A 149 15.00 -12.98 34.59
N VAL A 150 15.23 -13.52 33.39
CA VAL A 150 14.23 -13.52 32.30
C VAL A 150 13.23 -14.65 32.54
N VAL A 151 13.72 -15.82 32.95
CA VAL A 151 12.87 -16.98 33.25
C VAL A 151 11.89 -16.69 34.40
N SER A 152 12.30 -15.92 35.40
CA SER A 152 11.45 -15.56 36.54
C SER A 152 10.22 -14.74 36.14
N ARG A 153 10.25 -14.04 34.99
CA ARG A 153 9.08 -13.30 34.47
C ARG A 153 7.94 -14.21 34.03
N PHE A 154 8.24 -15.48 33.74
CA PHE A 154 7.26 -16.48 33.31
C PHE A 154 6.71 -17.33 34.46
N LEU A 155 7.07 -17.03 35.71
CA LEU A 155 6.44 -17.65 36.87
C LEU A 155 4.92 -17.39 36.85
N PRO A 156 4.11 -18.34 37.36
CA PRO A 156 2.66 -18.21 37.35
C PRO A 156 2.25 -16.96 38.12
N PRO A 157 1.31 -16.16 37.59
CA PRO A 157 0.78 -14.98 38.27
C PRO A 157 -0.16 -15.43 39.40
N GLU A 158 -0.47 -14.52 40.34
CA GLU A 158 -1.44 -14.78 41.40
C GLU A 158 -2.86 -15.02 40.84
N GLU A 159 -3.21 -14.26 39.81
CA GLU A 159 -4.52 -14.35 39.15
C GLU A 159 -4.34 -14.49 37.64
N ILE A 160 -5.02 -15.48 37.05
CA ILE A 160 -5.12 -15.69 35.61
C ILE A 160 -6.46 -16.30 35.25
N PHE A 161 -7.14 -15.73 34.25
CA PHE A 161 -8.43 -16.24 33.78
C PHE A 161 -8.65 -15.86 32.31
N LEU A 162 -9.59 -16.58 31.68
CA LEU A 162 -9.95 -16.39 30.27
C LEU A 162 -11.30 -15.68 30.23
N GLU A 163 -11.34 -14.53 29.56
CA GLU A 163 -12.56 -13.76 29.33
C GLU A 163 -12.91 -13.76 27.84
N THR A 164 -14.20 -13.60 27.53
CA THR A 164 -14.66 -13.51 26.14
C THR A 164 -15.21 -12.12 25.85
N VAL A 165 -14.55 -11.40 24.95
CA VAL A 165 -14.99 -10.08 24.49
C VAL A 165 -15.89 -10.25 23.28
N THR A 166 -16.95 -9.45 23.20
CA THR A 166 -17.86 -9.43 22.06
C THR A 166 -17.72 -8.16 21.25
N ALA A 167 -17.69 -8.30 19.92
CA ALA A 167 -17.74 -7.19 18.99
C ALA A 167 -18.94 -7.32 18.06
N LYS A 168 -19.56 -6.19 17.73
CA LYS A 168 -20.69 -6.13 16.79
C LYS A 168 -20.16 -5.74 15.43
N SER A 169 -20.25 -6.65 14.46
CA SER A 169 -20.08 -6.28 13.06
C SER A 169 -21.40 -5.74 12.50
N PRO A 170 -21.39 -4.69 11.65
CA PRO A 170 -22.55 -4.29 10.86
C PRO A 170 -23.21 -5.53 10.23
N ARG A 171 -24.54 -5.55 10.21
CA ARG A 171 -25.32 -6.64 9.60
C ARG A 171 -24.83 -6.77 8.16
N ASP A 172 -24.42 -7.97 7.75
CA ASP A 172 -24.01 -8.29 6.37
C ASP A 172 -24.94 -7.54 5.39
N SER A 173 -24.48 -6.44 4.80
CA SER A 173 -24.74 -6.30 3.37
C SER A 173 -24.06 -7.54 2.83
N LYS A 174 -24.84 -8.53 2.37
CA LYS A 174 -24.32 -9.77 1.79
C LYS A 174 -22.96 -9.45 1.19
N PRO A 175 -21.83 -10.01 1.66
CA PRO A 175 -20.66 -10.00 0.82
C PRO A 175 -21.19 -10.63 -0.45
N THR A 176 -21.30 -9.85 -1.52
CA THR A 176 -21.49 -10.42 -2.85
C THR A 176 -20.44 -11.52 -2.90
N GLU A 177 -20.82 -12.76 -3.25
CA GLU A 177 -20.00 -13.98 -3.16
C GLU A 177 -18.53 -13.75 -3.61
N GLN A 178 -18.32 -12.75 -4.46
CA GLN A 178 -17.08 -12.09 -4.83
C GLN A 178 -16.04 -11.80 -3.73
N THR A 179 -16.34 -11.45 -2.46
CA THR A 179 -15.26 -11.00 -1.52
C THR A 179 -14.36 -12.13 -1.03
N ALA A 180 -14.82 -13.38 -1.03
CA ALA A 180 -13.96 -14.55 -0.78
C ALA A 180 -13.12 -14.93 -2.02
N CYS A 181 -13.53 -14.52 -3.21
CA CYS A 181 -12.89 -14.79 -4.50
C CYS A 181 -11.80 -13.77 -4.90
N VAL A 182 -11.29 -12.91 -4.00
CA VAL A 182 -10.24 -11.92 -4.36
C VAL A 182 -9.11 -11.80 -3.34
N ALA A 183 -8.85 -12.85 -2.55
CA ALA A 183 -7.82 -12.82 -1.51
C ALA A 183 -6.41 -12.66 -2.10
N SER A 184 -6.13 -13.30 -3.23
CA SER A 184 -4.82 -13.24 -3.90
C SER A 184 -4.65 -11.91 -4.64
N LEU A 185 -5.70 -11.44 -5.31
CA LEU A 185 -5.78 -10.16 -6.01
C LEU A 185 -5.58 -9.00 -5.05
N ALA A 186 -6.21 -9.01 -3.87
CA ALA A 186 -6.04 -7.95 -2.88
C ALA A 186 -4.61 -7.85 -2.33
N ARG A 187 -3.82 -8.93 -2.38
CA ARG A 187 -2.41 -8.93 -1.96
C ARG A 187 -1.51 -8.25 -2.98
N VAL A 188 -1.80 -8.38 -4.28
CA VAL A 188 -0.95 -7.85 -5.36
C VAL A 188 -1.50 -6.58 -6.00
N ALA A 189 -2.78 -6.26 -5.81
CA ALA A 189 -3.46 -5.17 -6.49
C ALA A 189 -4.36 -4.35 -5.56
N GLU A 190 -4.54 -3.07 -5.90
CA GLU A 190 -5.42 -2.15 -5.19
C GLU A 190 -6.64 -1.79 -6.06
N PRO A 191 -7.87 -1.76 -5.50
CA PRO A 191 -9.06 -1.40 -6.26
C PRO A 191 -9.10 0.11 -6.55
N MET A 192 -9.10 0.48 -7.83
CA MET A 192 -9.07 1.88 -8.31
C MET A 192 -10.39 2.63 -8.07
N GLY A 193 -11.49 1.89 -7.86
CA GLY A 193 -12.82 2.41 -7.62
C GLY A 193 -13.00 3.13 -6.27
N THR A 194 -12.09 2.91 -5.31
CA THR A 194 -12.23 3.39 -3.93
C THR A 194 -12.03 4.90 -3.81
N LYS A 195 -12.73 5.54 -2.85
CA LYS A 195 -12.58 6.98 -2.58
C LYS A 195 -11.14 7.35 -2.21
N THR A 196 -10.49 6.51 -1.41
CA THR A 196 -9.10 6.68 -0.97
C THR A 196 -8.12 6.67 -2.15
N PHE A 197 -8.29 5.73 -3.07
CA PHE A 197 -7.47 5.68 -4.28
C PHE A 197 -7.71 6.91 -5.15
N LYS A 198 -8.99 7.24 -5.39
CA LYS A 198 -9.41 8.37 -6.22
C LYS A 198 -8.96 9.73 -5.68
N SER A 199 -8.80 9.90 -4.37
CA SER A 199 -8.33 11.17 -3.78
C SER A 199 -6.83 11.43 -3.95
N ARG A 200 -6.04 10.39 -4.32
CA ARG A 200 -4.60 10.54 -4.57
C ARG A 200 -4.30 11.31 -5.85
N PHE A 201 -5.26 11.41 -6.77
CA PHE A 201 -5.05 11.95 -8.11
C PHE A 201 -5.99 13.11 -8.41
N SER A 202 -5.47 14.12 -9.10
CA SER A 202 -6.25 15.27 -9.59
C SER A 202 -7.16 14.88 -10.74
N ARG A 203 -8.21 15.68 -10.97
CA ARG A 203 -9.08 15.50 -12.14
C ARG A 203 -8.33 15.88 -13.43
N PRO A 204 -8.58 15.17 -14.55
CA PRO A 204 -7.88 15.42 -15.81
C PRO A 204 -8.51 16.60 -16.57
N PHE A 205 -8.17 17.83 -16.19
CA PHE A 205 -8.63 19.04 -16.90
C PHE A 205 -8.07 19.10 -18.32
N GLY A 206 -8.88 19.54 -19.28
CA GLY A 206 -8.49 19.66 -20.69
C GLY A 206 -8.33 18.31 -21.42
N ARG A 207 -8.80 17.19 -20.84
CA ARG A 207 -8.71 15.84 -21.42
C ARG A 207 -10.06 15.18 -21.64
N ASP A 208 -11.13 15.96 -21.79
CA ASP A 208 -12.49 15.43 -21.91
C ASP A 208 -12.65 14.48 -23.11
N HIS A 209 -12.07 14.83 -24.25
CA HIS A 209 -12.07 13.96 -25.44
C HIS A 209 -11.41 12.62 -25.17
N SER A 210 -10.20 12.63 -24.59
CA SER A 210 -9.47 11.41 -24.22
C SER A 210 -10.28 10.55 -23.23
N VAL A 211 -10.89 11.17 -22.23
CA VAL A 211 -11.74 10.45 -21.27
C VAL A 211 -12.93 9.80 -21.98
N VAL A 212 -13.62 10.51 -22.88
CA VAL A 212 -14.77 9.96 -23.61
C VAL A 212 -14.36 8.80 -24.51
N GLU A 213 -13.24 8.93 -25.22
CA GLU A 213 -12.71 7.87 -26.07
C GLU A 213 -12.32 6.63 -25.25
N LEU A 214 -11.64 6.81 -24.12
CA LEU A 214 -11.28 5.71 -23.23
C LEU A 214 -12.52 5.02 -22.65
N VAL A 215 -13.52 5.79 -22.21
CA VAL A 215 -14.81 5.24 -21.77
C VAL A 215 -15.45 4.39 -22.87
N LYS A 216 -15.43 4.85 -24.12
CA LYS A 216 -15.97 4.09 -25.26
C LYS A 216 -15.24 2.76 -25.47
N ARG A 217 -13.91 2.74 -25.38
CA ARG A 217 -13.09 1.51 -25.52
C ARG A 217 -13.27 0.53 -24.36
N LEU A 218 -13.49 1.05 -23.15
CA LEU A 218 -13.73 0.24 -21.96
C LEU A 218 -15.20 -0.20 -21.79
N SER A 219 -16.12 0.35 -22.58
CA SER A 219 -17.53 -0.04 -22.58
C SER A 219 -17.80 -1.26 -23.47
N GLY A 220 -18.88 -2.00 -23.20
CA GLY A 220 -19.26 -3.16 -24.03
C GLY A 220 -18.41 -4.40 -23.71
N GLN A 221 -17.86 -5.08 -24.70
CA GLN A 221 -16.93 -6.21 -24.49
C GLN A 221 -15.57 -5.76 -23.94
N GLY A 222 -15.19 -4.49 -24.12
CA GLY A 222 -13.89 -3.97 -23.68
C GLY A 222 -12.73 -4.47 -24.55
N SER A 223 -11.78 -3.60 -24.86
CA SER A 223 -10.50 -3.98 -25.48
C SER A 223 -9.36 -3.71 -24.53
N ASN A 224 -8.22 -4.39 -24.69
CA ASN A 224 -7.00 -3.98 -23.99
C ASN A 224 -6.58 -2.59 -24.47
N VAL A 225 -6.22 -1.69 -23.55
CA VAL A 225 -5.87 -0.31 -23.89
C VAL A 225 -4.48 0.05 -23.40
N LEU A 226 -3.67 0.63 -24.28
CA LEU A 226 -2.37 1.17 -23.93
C LEU A 226 -2.41 2.70 -24.04
N LEU A 227 -2.31 3.37 -22.89
CA LEU A 227 -2.23 4.83 -22.82
C LEU A 227 -0.79 5.28 -23.06
N VAL A 228 -0.56 5.96 -24.19
CA VAL A 228 0.79 6.34 -24.63
C VAL A 228 0.96 7.84 -24.53
N GLY A 229 1.92 8.31 -23.75
CA GLY A 229 2.18 9.74 -23.62
C GLY A 229 3.36 10.02 -22.69
N GLU A 230 3.90 11.23 -22.75
CA GLU A 230 5.07 11.58 -21.94
C GLU A 230 4.81 11.50 -20.44
N ARG A 231 5.87 11.33 -19.64
CA ARG A 231 5.74 11.30 -18.17
C ARG A 231 5.20 12.64 -17.67
N GLY A 232 4.13 12.59 -16.87
CA GLY A 232 3.45 13.79 -16.37
C GLY A 232 2.34 14.35 -17.27
N SER A 233 2.06 13.74 -18.42
CA SER A 233 0.96 14.14 -19.34
C SER A 233 -0.47 13.95 -18.77
N GLY A 234 -0.62 13.22 -17.66
CA GLY A 234 -1.89 12.98 -16.98
C GLY A 234 -2.60 11.66 -17.32
N LYS A 235 -1.87 10.66 -17.85
CA LYS A 235 -2.40 9.31 -18.20
C LYS A 235 -3.23 8.68 -17.08
N THR A 236 -2.69 8.58 -15.87
CA THR A 236 -3.39 8.00 -14.72
C THR A 236 -4.65 8.78 -14.33
N SER A 237 -4.63 10.12 -14.43
CA SER A 237 -5.81 10.95 -14.16
C SER A 237 -6.93 10.72 -15.19
N VAL A 238 -6.58 10.57 -16.48
CA VAL A 238 -7.53 10.22 -17.55
C VAL A 238 -8.13 8.84 -17.31
N LEU A 239 -7.29 7.85 -17.00
CA LEU A 239 -7.72 6.50 -16.66
C LEU A 239 -8.72 6.49 -15.50
N LEU A 240 -8.40 7.19 -14.41
CA LEU A 240 -9.27 7.23 -13.23
C LEU A 240 -10.62 7.91 -13.49
N GLU A 241 -10.64 8.96 -14.30
CA GLU A 241 -11.90 9.60 -14.66
C GLU A 241 -12.74 8.73 -15.60
N ALA A 242 -12.10 8.01 -16.53
CA ALA A 242 -12.79 7.04 -17.37
C ALA A 242 -13.39 5.91 -16.53
N ILE A 243 -12.63 5.33 -15.60
CA ILE A 243 -13.11 4.32 -14.64
C ILE A 243 -14.33 4.83 -13.86
N ARG A 244 -14.27 6.07 -13.35
CA ARG A 244 -15.43 6.67 -12.64
C ARG A 244 -16.67 6.75 -13.52
N LYS A 245 -16.53 7.08 -14.80
CA LYS A 245 -17.65 7.16 -15.74
C LYS A 245 -18.19 5.77 -16.10
N VAL A 246 -17.32 4.81 -16.37
CA VAL A 246 -17.70 3.41 -16.66
C VAL A 246 -18.43 2.80 -15.46
N GLU A 247 -17.87 2.90 -14.24
CA GLU A 247 -18.51 2.38 -13.03
C GLU A 247 -19.89 3.02 -12.76
N ARG A 248 -20.08 4.29 -13.14
CA ARG A 248 -21.38 4.98 -13.03
C ARG A 248 -22.37 4.50 -14.07
N GLN A 249 -21.93 4.32 -15.32
CA GLN A 249 -22.76 3.80 -16.40
C GLN A 249 -23.21 2.37 -16.11
N ASP A 250 -22.30 1.50 -15.67
CA ASP A 250 -22.61 0.10 -15.33
C ASP A 250 -23.66 0.01 -14.20
N LYS A 251 -23.57 0.90 -13.20
CA LYS A 251 -24.57 1.00 -12.12
C LYS A 251 -25.95 1.43 -12.60
N SER A 252 -26.02 2.27 -13.64
CA SER A 252 -27.29 2.75 -14.20
C SER A 252 -27.98 1.75 -15.14
N THR A 253 -27.23 0.80 -15.70
CA THR A 253 -27.73 -0.17 -16.69
C THR A 253 -28.23 -1.50 -16.11
N GLU A 254 -28.42 -1.61 -14.78
CA GLU A 254 -28.87 -2.85 -14.09
C GLU A 254 -28.06 -4.11 -14.45
N ARG A 255 -26.81 -3.97 -14.92
CA ARG A 255 -25.93 -5.11 -15.17
C ARG A 255 -25.70 -5.85 -13.87
N THR A 256 -25.88 -7.17 -13.89
CA THR A 256 -25.72 -8.07 -12.72
C THR A 256 -24.34 -7.94 -12.08
N HIS A 257 -23.32 -7.55 -12.85
CA HIS A 257 -21.97 -7.28 -12.38
C HIS A 257 -21.46 -5.93 -12.90
N SER A 258 -21.06 -5.05 -11.98
CA SER A 258 -20.31 -3.84 -12.31
C SER A 258 -18.84 -4.18 -12.48
N ARG A 259 -18.23 -3.78 -13.60
CA ARG A 259 -16.79 -4.00 -13.85
C ARG A 259 -15.95 -3.36 -12.75
N ARG A 260 -14.95 -4.11 -12.26
CA ARG A 260 -14.02 -3.65 -11.23
C ARG A 260 -12.63 -3.46 -11.81
N PHE A 261 -12.03 -2.31 -11.53
CA PHE A 261 -10.70 -1.97 -12.00
C PHE A 261 -9.69 -2.10 -10.84
N TRP A 262 -8.62 -2.84 -11.09
CA TRP A 262 -7.58 -3.13 -10.10
C TRP A 262 -6.23 -2.67 -10.62
N GLN A 263 -5.52 -1.89 -9.83
CA GLN A 263 -4.17 -1.44 -10.16
C GLN A 263 -3.14 -2.40 -9.57
N THR A 264 -2.20 -2.84 -10.38
CA THR A 264 -1.05 -3.63 -9.94
C THR A 264 0.25 -3.18 -10.61
N ARG A 265 1.36 -3.77 -10.18
CA ARG A 265 2.73 -3.50 -10.63
C ARG A 265 3.50 -4.82 -10.67
N GLY A 266 4.41 -4.97 -11.62
CA GLY A 266 5.24 -6.17 -11.74
C GLY A 266 5.98 -6.46 -10.42
N ALA A 267 6.54 -5.42 -9.80
CA ALA A 267 7.24 -5.54 -8.53
C ALA A 267 6.37 -6.07 -7.37
N ARG A 268 5.05 -5.80 -7.37
CA ARG A 268 4.13 -6.31 -6.34
C ARG A 268 3.84 -7.79 -6.52
N ILE A 269 3.76 -8.26 -7.76
CA ILE A 269 3.47 -9.66 -8.08
C ILE A 269 4.61 -10.56 -7.58
N ILE A 270 5.86 -10.17 -7.86
CA ILE A 270 7.05 -10.94 -7.45
C ILE A 270 7.47 -10.73 -5.99
N ALA A 271 6.82 -9.81 -5.26
CA ALA A 271 7.22 -9.47 -3.90
C ALA A 271 7.13 -10.69 -2.96
N GLY A 272 8.21 -10.92 -2.21
CA GLY A 272 8.28 -12.01 -1.22
C GLY A 272 8.55 -13.40 -1.80
N MET A 273 8.70 -13.53 -3.12
CA MET A 273 8.98 -14.82 -3.78
C MET A 273 10.47 -15.11 -3.79
N ARG A 274 10.83 -16.36 -3.51
CA ARG A 274 12.22 -16.84 -3.41
C ARG A 274 12.51 -17.97 -4.38
N TYR A 275 11.50 -18.75 -4.73
CA TYR A 275 11.65 -19.90 -5.62
C TYR A 275 11.09 -19.59 -7.00
N LEU A 276 11.69 -20.24 -8.02
CA LEU A 276 11.24 -20.15 -9.40
C LEU A 276 9.81 -20.73 -9.50
N GLY A 277 8.91 -20.07 -10.22
CA GLY A 277 7.52 -20.50 -10.40
C GLY A 277 6.53 -20.01 -9.35
N GLU A 278 6.96 -19.55 -8.16
CA GLU A 278 6.01 -19.08 -7.13
C GLU A 278 5.19 -17.87 -7.62
N TRP A 279 5.84 -16.95 -8.31
CA TRP A 279 5.16 -15.76 -8.82
C TRP A 279 4.19 -16.10 -9.97
N GLU A 280 4.46 -17.19 -10.72
CA GLU A 280 3.58 -17.69 -11.79
C GLU A 280 2.31 -18.27 -11.18
N GLU A 281 2.43 -19.16 -10.18
CA GLU A 281 1.29 -19.72 -9.45
C GLU A 281 0.42 -18.62 -8.82
N ARG A 282 1.06 -17.60 -8.22
CA ARG A 282 0.33 -16.45 -7.68
C ARG A 282 -0.37 -15.66 -8.77
N LEU A 283 0.29 -15.44 -9.91
CA LEU A 283 -0.29 -14.67 -11.00
C LEU A 283 -1.45 -15.42 -11.65
N GLU A 284 -1.36 -16.75 -11.77
CA GLU A 284 -2.46 -17.61 -12.23
C GLU A 284 -3.69 -17.48 -11.34
N GLN A 285 -3.53 -17.59 -10.01
CA GLN A 285 -4.61 -17.34 -9.05
C GLN A 285 -5.21 -15.94 -9.21
N VAL A 286 -4.37 -14.92 -9.42
CA VAL A 286 -4.84 -13.54 -9.63
C VAL A 286 -5.64 -13.40 -10.92
N ILE A 287 -5.26 -14.10 -11.99
CA ILE A 287 -5.99 -14.08 -13.27
C ILE A 287 -7.36 -14.74 -13.11
N GLU A 288 -7.43 -15.90 -12.43
CA GLU A 288 -8.70 -16.57 -12.12
C GLU A 288 -9.63 -15.65 -11.32
N GLU A 289 -9.13 -15.05 -10.24
CA GLU A 289 -9.89 -14.14 -9.39
C GLU A 289 -10.36 -12.87 -10.14
N VAL A 290 -9.55 -12.35 -11.08
CA VAL A 290 -9.94 -11.20 -11.93
C VAL A 290 -10.99 -11.60 -12.97
N SER A 291 -10.86 -12.78 -13.55
CA SER A 291 -11.83 -13.32 -14.53
C SER A 291 -13.20 -13.55 -13.89
N ASP A 292 -13.22 -14.15 -12.69
CA ASP A 292 -14.44 -14.42 -11.92
C ASP A 292 -15.25 -13.16 -11.59
N ILE A 293 -14.56 -12.04 -11.34
CA ILE A 293 -15.20 -10.75 -11.06
C ILE A 293 -15.46 -9.90 -12.30
N GLN A 294 -15.16 -10.42 -13.50
CA GLN A 294 -15.16 -9.67 -14.77
C GLN A 294 -14.39 -8.35 -14.64
N GLY A 295 -13.20 -8.44 -14.03
CA GLY A 295 -12.35 -7.32 -13.68
C GLY A 295 -11.44 -6.88 -14.82
N VAL A 296 -10.84 -5.70 -14.66
CA VAL A 296 -9.81 -5.16 -15.55
C VAL A 296 -8.56 -4.90 -14.73
N LEU A 297 -7.44 -5.46 -15.18
CA LEU A 297 -6.14 -5.30 -14.53
C LEU A 297 -5.38 -4.13 -15.15
N CYS A 298 -4.98 -3.17 -14.33
CA CYS A 298 -4.35 -1.92 -14.73
C CYS A 298 -2.89 -1.89 -14.26
N PHE A 299 -1.95 -1.81 -15.19
CA PHE A 299 -0.51 -1.70 -14.93
C PHE A 299 -0.04 -0.25 -15.09
N GLU A 300 0.76 0.23 -14.14
CA GLU A 300 1.34 1.59 -14.18
C GLU A 300 2.39 1.78 -15.28
N SER A 301 3.04 0.70 -15.72
CA SER A 301 4.06 0.75 -16.75
C SER A 301 4.10 -0.56 -17.52
N LEU A 302 3.93 -0.49 -18.84
CA LEU A 302 4.11 -1.63 -19.75
C LEU A 302 5.55 -2.17 -19.70
N GLN A 303 6.54 -1.27 -19.63
CA GLN A 303 7.94 -1.67 -19.56
C GLN A 303 8.22 -2.48 -18.29
N GLU A 304 7.62 -2.11 -17.15
CA GLU A 304 7.85 -2.79 -15.86
C GLU A 304 7.50 -4.28 -15.96
N ILE A 305 6.35 -4.62 -16.54
CA ILE A 305 5.91 -6.03 -16.65
C ILE A 305 6.70 -6.85 -17.67
N LEU A 306 7.28 -6.20 -18.69
CA LEU A 306 8.18 -6.85 -19.64
C LEU A 306 9.57 -7.14 -19.05
N GLN A 307 9.97 -6.39 -18.02
CA GLN A 307 11.28 -6.52 -17.36
C GLN A 307 11.21 -7.35 -16.08
N THR A 308 10.02 -7.68 -15.60
CA THR A 308 9.80 -8.39 -14.34
C THR A 308 9.29 -9.81 -14.62
N GLY A 309 9.68 -10.79 -13.80
CA GLY A 309 9.19 -12.17 -13.87
C GLY A 309 10.25 -13.19 -14.31
N GLY A 310 11.27 -12.78 -15.05
CA GLY A 310 12.24 -13.74 -15.58
C GLY A 310 13.61 -13.15 -15.89
N ARG A 311 14.42 -13.93 -16.62
CA ARG A 311 15.79 -13.53 -17.03
C ARG A 311 15.79 -12.68 -18.29
N GLY A 312 14.65 -12.57 -18.97
CA GLY A 312 14.48 -11.79 -20.19
C GLY A 312 12.99 -11.56 -20.51
N PRO A 313 12.69 -10.88 -21.63
CA PRO A 313 11.32 -10.56 -22.03
C PRO A 313 10.43 -11.78 -22.27
N GLU A 314 11.01 -12.90 -22.72
CA GLU A 314 10.28 -14.14 -23.04
C GLU A 314 9.79 -14.89 -21.80
N ASP A 315 10.47 -14.70 -20.66
CA ASP A 315 10.09 -15.27 -19.36
C ASP A 315 9.45 -14.21 -18.43
N SER A 316 8.97 -13.11 -19.01
CA SER A 316 8.42 -11.99 -18.24
C SER A 316 6.96 -12.19 -17.86
N ILE A 317 6.46 -11.37 -16.93
CA ILE A 317 5.03 -11.29 -16.59
C ILE A 317 4.20 -11.02 -17.85
N ALA A 318 4.68 -10.16 -18.76
CA ALA A 318 3.99 -9.88 -20.01
C ALA A 318 3.85 -11.13 -20.90
N ALA A 319 4.93 -11.91 -21.04
CA ALA A 319 4.89 -13.16 -21.79
C ALA A 319 3.97 -14.21 -21.15
N PHE A 320 3.96 -14.29 -19.82
CA PHE A 320 3.03 -15.16 -19.09
C PHE A 320 1.56 -14.76 -19.30
N LEU A 321 1.26 -13.46 -19.38
CA LEU A 321 -0.10 -12.95 -19.58
C LEU A 321 -0.60 -13.11 -21.02
N LEU A 322 0.29 -13.16 -22.00
CA LEU A 322 -0.02 -13.25 -23.44
C LEU A 322 -1.15 -14.25 -23.75
N PRO A 323 -1.06 -15.54 -23.38
CA PRO A 323 -2.10 -16.53 -23.74
C PRO A 323 -3.47 -16.23 -23.10
N TYR A 324 -3.52 -15.62 -21.92
CA TYR A 324 -4.79 -15.26 -21.25
C TYR A 324 -5.46 -14.05 -21.91
N VAL A 325 -4.65 -13.11 -22.39
CA VAL A 325 -5.12 -11.91 -23.11
C VAL A 325 -5.63 -12.28 -24.50
N GLU A 326 -4.95 -13.18 -25.21
CA GLU A 326 -5.38 -13.68 -26.53
C GLU A 326 -6.72 -14.43 -26.46
N ARG A 327 -6.93 -15.22 -25.40
CA ARG A 327 -8.20 -15.92 -25.16
C ARG A 327 -9.33 -14.98 -24.72
N GLY A 328 -9.03 -13.72 -24.41
CA GLY A 328 -10.01 -12.76 -23.91
C GLY A 328 -10.48 -13.03 -22.48
N GLU A 329 -9.74 -13.84 -21.72
CA GLU A 329 -10.01 -14.13 -20.30
C GLU A 329 -9.64 -12.95 -19.41
N LEU A 330 -8.70 -12.11 -19.87
CA LEU A 330 -8.19 -10.97 -19.11
C LEU A 330 -8.19 -9.69 -19.95
N LEU A 331 -8.77 -8.63 -19.39
CA LEU A 331 -8.69 -7.28 -19.94
C LEU A 331 -7.59 -6.48 -19.24
N LEU A 332 -6.68 -5.91 -20.04
CA LEU A 332 -5.54 -5.15 -19.56
C LEU A 332 -5.62 -3.67 -19.93
N ILE A 333 -5.22 -2.82 -18.99
CA ILE A 333 -4.89 -1.42 -19.25
C ILE A 333 -3.44 -1.20 -18.82
N ALA A 334 -2.64 -0.57 -19.67
CA ALA A 334 -1.28 -0.20 -19.33
C ALA A 334 -0.98 1.25 -19.72
N GLU A 335 0.06 1.82 -19.10
CA GLU A 335 0.62 3.11 -19.50
C GLU A 335 2.05 2.94 -20.04
N ALA A 336 2.42 3.75 -21.03
CA ALA A 336 3.78 3.81 -21.56
C ALA A 336 4.13 5.22 -22.03
N THR A 337 5.41 5.57 -22.08
CA THR A 337 5.89 6.69 -22.92
C THR A 337 6.06 6.24 -24.38
N PRO A 338 6.13 7.16 -25.36
CA PRO A 338 6.44 6.80 -26.75
C PRO A 338 7.75 6.01 -26.87
N GLU A 339 8.81 6.45 -26.17
CA GLU A 339 10.10 5.74 -26.15
C GLU A 339 9.98 4.34 -25.53
N GLU A 340 9.23 4.21 -24.43
CA GLU A 340 8.95 2.93 -23.79
C GLU A 340 8.18 2.00 -24.73
N LEU A 341 7.16 2.50 -25.43
CA LEU A 341 6.40 1.74 -26.42
C LEU A 341 7.31 1.17 -27.51
N ASP A 342 8.18 2.00 -28.08
CA ASP A 342 9.08 1.55 -29.15
C ASP A 342 10.06 0.48 -28.65
N ARG A 343 10.55 0.61 -27.41
CA ARG A 343 11.34 -0.44 -26.76
C ARG A 343 10.53 -1.72 -26.56
N CYS A 344 9.32 -1.61 -26.02
CA CYS A 344 8.45 -2.77 -25.75
C CYS A 344 8.11 -3.53 -27.04
N ARG A 345 7.82 -2.81 -28.14
CA ARG A 345 7.57 -3.40 -29.46
C ARG A 345 8.76 -4.19 -30.01
N ARG A 346 9.99 -3.74 -29.73
CA ARG A 346 11.20 -4.47 -30.14
C ARG A 346 11.45 -5.74 -29.30
N LEU A 347 11.00 -5.74 -28.05
CA LEU A 347 11.24 -6.84 -27.12
C LEU A 347 10.17 -7.93 -27.20
N LEU A 348 8.90 -7.56 -27.29
CA LEU A 348 7.77 -8.50 -27.36
C LEU A 348 6.63 -7.91 -28.20
N PRO A 349 6.74 -7.94 -29.55
CA PRO A 349 5.77 -7.31 -30.46
C PRO A 349 4.37 -7.91 -30.31
N GLU A 350 4.28 -9.24 -30.20
CA GLU A 350 3.04 -10.00 -30.11
C GLU A 350 2.16 -9.51 -28.95
N PHE A 351 2.75 -9.21 -27.79
CA PHE A 351 2.01 -8.69 -26.64
C PHE A 351 1.52 -7.26 -26.86
N VAL A 352 2.32 -6.41 -27.50
CA VAL A 352 1.94 -5.01 -27.75
C VAL A 352 0.81 -4.92 -28.79
N ASP A 353 0.79 -5.83 -29.77
CA ASP A 353 -0.22 -5.86 -30.83
C ASP A 353 -1.63 -6.20 -30.31
N LEU A 354 -1.74 -6.79 -29.11
CA LEU A 354 -3.01 -7.03 -28.43
C LEU A 354 -3.64 -5.76 -27.82
N PHE A 355 -2.90 -4.65 -27.74
CA PHE A 355 -3.38 -3.39 -27.16
C PHE A 355 -3.89 -2.42 -28.21
N ALA A 356 -5.06 -1.85 -27.95
CA ALA A 356 -5.53 -0.67 -28.65
C ALA A 356 -4.78 0.57 -28.14
N ILE A 357 -3.81 1.05 -28.91
CA ILE A 357 -3.02 2.23 -28.57
C ILE A 357 -3.90 3.47 -28.55
N MET A 358 -3.77 4.26 -27.49
CA MET A 358 -4.45 5.53 -27.30
C MET A 358 -3.41 6.60 -26.96
N PRO A 359 -3.03 7.46 -27.93
CA PRO A 359 -2.05 8.51 -27.69
C PRO A 359 -2.66 9.65 -26.86
N LEU A 360 -1.91 10.11 -25.87
CA LEU A 360 -2.16 11.33 -25.10
C LEU A 360 -1.11 12.36 -25.52
N PRO A 361 -1.45 13.28 -26.44
CA PRO A 361 -0.50 14.30 -26.89
C PRO A 361 -0.12 15.24 -25.76
N GLU A 362 1.03 15.87 -25.87
CA GLU A 362 1.41 16.95 -24.96
C GLU A 362 0.43 18.13 -25.06
N PHE A 363 0.23 18.83 -23.94
CA PHE A 363 -0.59 20.04 -23.93
C PHE A 363 0.09 21.16 -24.72
N THR A 364 -0.69 21.87 -25.52
CA THR A 364 -0.24 23.13 -26.09
C THR A 364 0.00 24.17 -24.99
N THR A 365 0.78 25.20 -25.29
CA THR A 365 1.04 26.31 -24.35
C THR A 365 -0.25 26.89 -23.73
N PRO A 366 -1.29 27.27 -24.50
CA PRO A 366 -2.52 27.81 -23.90
C PRO A 366 -3.27 26.78 -23.05
N GLU A 367 -3.32 25.52 -23.46
CA GLU A 367 -3.99 24.48 -22.66
C GLU A 367 -3.26 24.19 -21.35
N ALA A 368 -1.92 24.14 -21.37
CA ALA A 368 -1.10 23.94 -20.17
C ALA A 368 -1.33 25.08 -19.16
N HIS A 369 -1.38 26.33 -19.64
CA HIS A 369 -1.74 27.48 -18.79
C HIS A 369 -3.15 27.35 -18.21
N ALA A 370 -4.14 26.99 -19.03
CA ALA A 370 -5.52 26.82 -18.57
C ALA A 370 -5.65 25.73 -17.48
N VAL A 371 -4.96 24.59 -17.67
CA VAL A 371 -4.94 23.50 -16.69
C VAL A 371 -4.26 23.94 -15.39
N LEU A 372 -3.12 24.63 -15.46
CA LEU A 372 -2.41 25.11 -14.27
C LEU A 372 -3.21 26.20 -13.54
N ALA A 373 -3.94 27.06 -14.25
CA ALA A 373 -4.85 28.03 -13.66
C ALA A 373 -6.00 27.35 -12.90
N GLU A 374 -6.56 26.26 -13.44
CA GLU A 374 -7.60 25.51 -12.73
C GLU A 374 -7.04 24.77 -11.50
N VAL A 375 -5.80 24.26 -11.57
CA VAL A 375 -5.10 23.73 -10.40
C VAL A 375 -4.91 24.82 -9.33
N LEU A 376 -4.49 26.02 -9.73
CA LEU A 376 -4.37 27.17 -8.83
C LEU A 376 -5.72 27.52 -8.17
N ASN A 377 -6.80 27.55 -8.94
CA ASN A 377 -8.15 27.81 -8.42
C ASN A 377 -8.57 26.78 -7.37
N GLN A 378 -8.23 25.51 -7.57
CA GLN A 378 -8.52 24.46 -6.59
C GLN A 378 -7.69 24.59 -5.31
N LEU A 379 -6.41 24.97 -5.45
CA LEU A 379 -5.54 25.24 -4.33
C LEU A 379 -6.03 26.45 -3.51
N ASN A 380 -6.39 27.54 -4.19
CA ASN A 380 -6.99 28.72 -3.58
C ASN A 380 -8.25 28.37 -2.77
N LYS A 381 -9.17 27.58 -3.35
CA LYS A 381 -10.37 27.10 -2.64
C LYS A 381 -10.05 26.20 -1.45
N LYS A 382 -9.08 25.29 -1.60
CA LYS A 382 -8.69 24.33 -0.55
C LYS A 382 -8.03 25.03 0.64
N HIS A 383 -7.14 25.99 0.38
CA HIS A 383 -6.38 26.70 1.39
C HIS A 383 -7.04 28.02 1.83
N ARG A 384 -8.16 28.41 1.21
CA ARG A 384 -8.91 29.66 1.46
C ARG A 384 -8.03 30.90 1.31
N VAL A 385 -7.25 30.94 0.25
CA VAL A 385 -6.35 32.05 -0.10
C VAL A 385 -6.63 32.51 -1.53
N GLU A 386 -6.32 33.78 -1.83
CA GLU A 386 -6.25 34.29 -3.20
C GLU A 386 -4.79 34.57 -3.54
N ALA A 387 -4.16 33.60 -4.20
CA ALA A 387 -2.81 33.75 -4.71
C ALA A 387 -2.81 34.49 -6.07
N ASP A 388 -1.70 35.18 -6.36
CA ASP A 388 -1.52 35.93 -7.60
C ASP A 388 -1.59 35.00 -8.84
N PRO A 389 -2.45 35.28 -9.84
CA PRO A 389 -2.51 34.53 -11.09
C PRO A 389 -1.17 34.45 -11.84
N ALA A 390 -0.26 35.43 -11.66
CA ALA A 390 1.07 35.43 -12.27
C ALA A 390 1.92 34.20 -11.90
N ILE A 391 1.61 33.53 -10.79
CA ILE A 391 2.24 32.28 -10.35
C ILE A 391 2.18 31.19 -11.44
N VAL A 392 1.06 31.12 -12.17
CA VAL A 392 0.88 30.12 -13.23
C VAL A 392 1.87 30.35 -14.35
N GLY A 393 2.03 31.61 -14.78
CA GLY A 393 2.94 31.99 -15.85
C GLY A 393 4.39 31.69 -15.49
N GLU A 394 4.78 31.99 -14.26
CA GLU A 394 6.14 31.71 -13.78
C GLU A 394 6.42 30.23 -13.61
N CYS A 395 5.49 29.49 -13.01
CA CYS A 395 5.63 28.05 -12.87
C CYS A 395 5.79 27.37 -14.25
N TYR A 396 4.98 27.78 -15.22
CA TYR A 396 5.09 27.30 -16.60
C TYR A 396 6.43 27.65 -17.24
N ARG A 397 6.84 28.92 -17.16
CA ARG A 397 8.11 29.43 -17.73
C ARG A 397 9.32 28.65 -17.21
N LEU A 398 9.42 28.51 -15.89
CA LEU A 398 10.55 27.83 -15.24
C LEU A 398 10.61 26.34 -15.63
N HIS A 399 9.49 25.62 -15.56
CA HIS A 399 9.47 24.20 -15.90
C HIS A 399 9.74 23.97 -17.39
N LYS A 400 9.18 24.78 -18.28
CA LYS A 400 9.40 24.63 -19.73
C LYS A 400 10.86 24.88 -20.11
N ARG A 401 11.52 25.84 -19.46
CA ARG A 401 12.91 26.22 -19.77
C ARG A 401 13.94 25.26 -19.16
N PHE A 402 13.75 24.87 -17.90
CA PHE A 402 14.77 24.16 -17.13
C PHE A 402 14.47 22.67 -16.92
N MET A 403 13.27 22.19 -17.29
CA MET A 403 12.87 20.78 -17.16
C MET A 403 12.31 20.21 -18.49
N PRO A 404 13.11 20.17 -19.57
CA PRO A 404 12.61 19.85 -20.92
C PRO A 404 12.09 18.41 -21.09
N TYR A 405 12.53 17.46 -20.26
CA TYR A 405 12.14 16.04 -20.35
C TYR A 405 10.84 15.70 -19.60
N GLN A 406 10.05 16.71 -19.22
CA GLN A 406 8.86 16.53 -18.41
C GLN A 406 7.70 17.27 -19.01
N SER A 407 6.61 16.54 -19.23
CA SER A 407 5.42 17.14 -19.80
C SER A 407 4.51 17.73 -18.75
N PHE A 408 3.80 18.76 -19.19
CA PHE A 408 2.74 19.39 -18.43
C PHE A 408 1.50 18.48 -18.39
N PRO A 409 0.67 18.55 -17.32
CA PRO A 409 0.78 19.40 -16.13
C PRO A 409 1.53 18.76 -14.95
N GLY A 410 1.98 17.50 -15.08
CA GLY A 410 2.34 16.63 -13.95
C GLY A 410 3.26 17.26 -12.92
N ARG A 411 4.53 17.55 -13.28
CA ARG A 411 5.48 18.10 -12.31
C ARG A 411 5.11 19.51 -11.86
N ALA A 412 4.71 20.39 -12.79
CA ALA A 412 4.33 21.76 -12.47
C ALA A 412 3.15 21.83 -11.46
N SER A 413 2.16 20.95 -11.61
CA SER A 413 1.05 20.84 -10.65
C SER A 413 1.52 20.32 -9.29
N SER A 414 2.33 19.26 -9.25
CA SER A 414 2.93 18.73 -8.01
C SER A 414 3.77 19.79 -7.28
N PHE A 415 4.52 20.58 -8.04
CA PHE A 415 5.30 21.71 -7.52
C PHE A 415 4.39 22.74 -6.85
N LEU A 416 3.29 23.14 -7.50
CA LEU A 416 2.31 24.06 -6.90
C LEU A 416 1.65 23.48 -5.65
N PHE A 417 1.25 22.20 -5.65
CA PHE A 417 0.66 21.55 -4.48
C PHE A 417 1.57 21.63 -3.25
N GLN A 418 2.84 21.25 -3.42
CA GLN A 418 3.82 21.29 -2.35
C GLN A 418 4.15 22.72 -1.90
N LEU A 419 4.17 23.70 -2.82
CA LEU A 419 4.39 25.11 -2.48
C LEU A 419 3.28 25.62 -1.57
N PHE A 420 2.02 25.39 -1.96
CA PHE A 420 0.86 25.78 -1.18
C PHE A 420 0.80 25.05 0.16
N GLU A 421 1.15 23.76 0.21
CA GLU A 421 1.18 23.02 1.48
C GLU A 421 2.23 23.60 2.45
N LYS A 422 3.42 23.97 1.95
CA LYS A 422 4.49 24.57 2.75
C LYS A 422 4.09 25.94 3.29
N LEU A 423 3.61 26.83 2.41
CA LEU A 423 3.27 28.21 2.78
C LEU A 423 1.99 28.30 3.61
N SER A 424 1.02 27.41 3.37
CA SER A 424 -0.20 27.32 4.18
C SER A 424 0.11 26.93 5.64
N LYS A 425 1.13 26.09 5.90
CA LYS A 425 1.59 25.80 7.27
C LYS A 425 2.18 27.02 7.96
N GLN A 426 2.68 27.99 7.19
CA GLN A 426 3.28 29.23 7.68
C GLN A 426 2.26 30.39 7.71
N GLY A 427 1.04 30.20 7.20
CA GLY A 427 0.02 31.24 7.10
C GLY A 427 0.30 32.31 6.04
N VAL A 428 1.22 32.05 5.09
CA VAL A 428 1.63 33.01 4.06
C VAL A 428 0.91 32.70 2.74
N VAL A 429 0.45 33.75 2.05
CA VAL A 429 -0.13 33.63 0.71
C VAL A 429 1.00 33.50 -0.31
N PRO A 430 0.98 32.47 -1.18
CA PRO A 430 2.01 32.30 -2.19
C PRO A 430 2.09 33.48 -3.17
N THR A 431 3.31 33.89 -3.48
CA THR A 431 3.64 34.93 -4.44
C THR A 431 4.50 34.39 -5.59
N ARG A 432 4.70 35.22 -6.62
CA ARG A 432 5.63 34.95 -7.73
C ARG A 432 7.07 34.67 -7.24
N HIS A 433 7.54 35.38 -6.22
CA HIS A 433 8.90 35.18 -5.69
C HIS A 433 9.05 33.81 -5.01
N ASP A 434 8.02 33.35 -4.30
CA ASP A 434 8.05 32.04 -3.64
C ASP A 434 8.16 30.88 -4.62
N VAL A 435 7.60 31.03 -5.83
CA VAL A 435 7.76 30.06 -6.93
C VAL A 435 9.23 29.96 -7.33
N VAL A 436 9.90 31.09 -7.51
CA VAL A 436 11.31 31.13 -7.90
C VAL A 436 12.19 30.57 -6.80
N ASP A 437 11.99 31.00 -5.55
CA ASP A 437 12.79 30.58 -4.41
C ASP A 437 12.64 29.08 -4.15
N LYS A 438 11.41 28.56 -4.26
CA LYS A 438 11.19 27.12 -4.17
C LYS A 438 11.82 26.37 -5.35
N PHE A 439 11.68 26.85 -6.58
CA PHE A 439 12.28 26.21 -7.75
C PHE A 439 13.81 26.19 -7.66
N SER A 440 14.42 27.27 -7.17
CA SER A 440 15.85 27.37 -6.87
C SER A 440 16.27 26.29 -5.86
N SER A 441 15.52 26.14 -4.77
CA SER A 441 15.82 25.12 -3.75
C SER A 441 15.71 23.68 -4.26
N GLU A 442 14.80 23.38 -5.19
CA GLU A 442 14.62 22.03 -5.74
C GLU A 442 15.58 21.70 -6.89
N SER A 443 15.88 22.69 -7.73
CA SER A 443 16.74 22.51 -8.92
C SER A 443 18.23 22.70 -8.60
N GLY A 444 18.57 23.36 -7.49
CA GLY A 444 19.93 23.80 -7.19
C GLY A 444 20.40 24.99 -8.04
N LEU A 445 19.55 25.51 -8.94
CA LEU A 445 19.86 26.69 -9.72
C LEU A 445 19.76 27.94 -8.83
N PRO A 446 20.74 28.86 -8.88
CA PRO A 446 20.71 30.05 -8.05
C PRO A 446 19.59 30.99 -8.48
N ALA A 447 18.91 31.62 -7.50
CA ALA A 447 17.69 32.40 -7.74
C ALA A 447 17.89 33.59 -8.69
N ASN A 448 19.09 34.18 -8.72
CA ASN A 448 19.44 35.26 -9.64
C ASN A 448 19.34 34.82 -11.12
N LEU A 449 19.75 33.59 -11.47
CA LEU A 449 19.60 33.06 -12.84
C LEU A 449 18.15 32.83 -13.26
N LEU A 450 17.23 32.76 -12.30
CA LEU A 450 15.82 32.48 -12.53
C LEU A 450 14.96 33.75 -12.59
N ARG A 451 15.49 34.88 -12.09
CA ARG A 451 14.82 36.19 -12.04
C ARG A 451 15.21 37.01 -13.27
N ASP A 452 14.28 37.17 -14.21
CA ASP A 452 14.50 37.98 -15.41
C ASP A 452 14.60 39.49 -15.10
N GLU A 453 14.27 39.91 -13.87
CA GLU A 453 14.31 41.29 -13.38
C GLU A 453 15.72 41.76 -12.99
N GLU A 454 16.65 40.82 -12.77
CA GLU A 454 18.05 41.10 -12.46
C GLU A 454 18.89 40.85 -13.73
N PRO A 455 19.15 41.87 -14.56
CA PRO A 455 20.02 41.69 -15.71
C PRO A 455 21.42 41.34 -15.22
N PHE A 456 21.99 40.25 -15.74
CA PHE A 456 23.40 39.98 -15.55
C PHE A 456 24.18 40.86 -16.53
N PRO A 457 24.95 41.85 -16.07
CA PRO A 457 25.80 42.60 -16.97
C PRO A 457 26.85 41.64 -17.55
N ALA A 458 26.99 41.66 -18.88
CA ALA A 458 27.88 40.74 -19.60
C ALA A 458 29.33 40.81 -19.08
N SER A 459 29.75 41.98 -18.58
CA SER A 459 31.05 42.19 -17.95
C SER A 459 31.26 41.32 -16.71
N GLU A 460 30.28 41.22 -15.81
CA GLU A 460 30.40 40.40 -14.60
C GLU A 460 30.40 38.90 -14.92
N ILE A 461 29.62 38.48 -15.93
CA ILE A 461 29.63 37.10 -16.41
C ILE A 461 31.01 36.76 -16.99
N LEU A 462 31.56 37.63 -17.84
CA LEU A 462 32.89 37.44 -18.43
C LEU A 462 33.99 37.41 -17.35
N GLU A 463 33.92 38.27 -16.35
CA GLU A 463 34.87 38.27 -15.23
C GLU A 463 34.76 37.00 -14.37
N PHE A 464 33.53 36.51 -14.14
CA PHE A 464 33.27 35.25 -13.44
C PHE A 464 33.85 34.04 -14.19
N PHE A 465 33.71 33.97 -15.52
CA PHE A 465 34.23 32.86 -16.31
C PHE A 465 35.74 32.97 -16.55
N SER A 466 36.26 34.15 -16.87
CA SER A 466 37.71 34.36 -17.07
C SER A 466 38.55 34.06 -15.82
N SER A 467 38.00 34.29 -14.62
CA SER A 467 38.66 33.92 -13.37
C SER A 467 38.68 32.41 -13.08
N ARG A 468 37.83 31.61 -13.75
CA ARG A 468 37.68 30.15 -13.51
C ARG A 468 38.11 29.28 -14.68
N VAL A 469 38.10 29.82 -15.89
CA VAL A 469 38.46 29.12 -17.13
C VAL A 469 39.75 29.73 -17.65
N ILE A 470 40.86 29.04 -17.43
CA ILE A 470 42.19 29.51 -17.80
C ILE A 470 42.53 29.04 -19.21
N GLY A 471 42.95 29.96 -20.09
CA GLY A 471 43.49 29.63 -21.42
C GLY A 471 42.46 29.43 -22.53
N GLN A 472 41.19 29.78 -22.31
CA GLN A 472 40.12 29.73 -23.33
C GLN A 472 39.40 31.08 -23.44
N GLU A 473 40.13 32.18 -23.63
CA GLU A 473 39.55 33.54 -23.66
C GLU A 473 38.60 33.82 -24.84
N GLN A 474 38.65 33.00 -25.90
CA GLN A 474 37.77 33.14 -27.08
C GLN A 474 36.46 32.34 -26.95
N ALA A 475 36.36 31.41 -26.02
CA ALA A 475 35.17 30.58 -25.77
C ALA A 475 34.28 31.25 -24.73
#